data_AF-A0A8T3RL61-F1
#
_entry.id   AF-A0A8T3RL61-F1
#
_cell.length_a   1.000
_cell.length_b   1.000
_cell.length_c   1.000
_cell.angle_alpha   90.00
_cell.angle_beta   90.00
_cell.angle_gamma   90.00
#
_symmetry.space_group_name_H-M   'P 1'
#
loop_
_entity.id
_entity.type
_entity.pdbx_description
1 polymer ?
#
loop_
_entity_poly.entity_id
_entity_poly.type
_entity_poly.pdbx_seq_one_letter_code
_entity_poly.pdbx_strand_id
1 'polypeptide(L)' 'METPFLECELLDRGRFETQAEAKMAIFDFIEGWYNPHRRHSSIGYLSPVNYERRICPTLNPQPPQCRA' A
#
# COMPACT_ATOMS: atom_id res chain seq x y z
N MET A 1 9.44 13.59 8.80
CA MET A 1 10.19 12.50 8.15
C MET A 1 9.34 12.07 6.97
N GLU A 2 9.50 12.75 5.84
CA GLU A 2 8.83 12.38 4.60
C GLU A 2 9.50 11.10 4.10
N THR A 3 8.78 9.99 4.19
CA THR A 3 9.30 8.68 3.77
C THR A 3 9.48 8.68 2.25
N PRO A 4 10.60 8.11 1.76
CA PRO A 4 11.07 8.30 0.40
C PRO A 4 9.98 7.93 -0.61
N PHE A 5 9.89 8.77 -1.64
CA PHE A 5 8.98 8.61 -2.76
C PHE A 5 9.06 7.17 -3.28
N LEU A 6 7.90 6.62 -3.62
CA LEU A 6 7.61 5.30 -4.18
C LEU A 6 8.72 4.71 -5.10
N GLU A 7 9.44 5.60 -5.79
CA GLU A 7 10.58 5.34 -6.66
C GLU A 7 11.74 4.62 -5.96
N CYS A 8 12.13 5.00 -4.74
CA CYS A 8 13.31 4.43 -4.08
C CYS A 8 13.08 3.03 -3.50
N GLU A 9 11.84 2.66 -3.17
CA GLU A 9 11.53 1.37 -2.53
C GLU A 9 11.25 0.26 -3.55
N LEU A 10 10.79 0.65 -4.75
CA LEU A 10 10.45 -0.29 -5.83
C LEU A 10 11.64 -0.55 -6.77
N LEU A 11 12.49 0.45 -7.02
CA LEU A 11 13.64 0.33 -7.92
C LEU A 11 14.85 -0.37 -7.30
N ASP A 12 14.84 -0.61 -5.99
CA ASP A 12 15.93 -1.30 -5.29
C ASP A 12 15.84 -2.84 -5.39
N ARG A 13 14.77 -3.37 -6.02
CA ARG A 13 14.52 -4.83 -6.13
C ARG A 13 15.02 -5.47 -7.43
N GLY A 14 15.73 -4.73 -8.27
CA GLY A 14 16.49 -5.27 -9.40
C GLY A 14 15.97 -4.87 -10.79
N ARG A 15 16.67 -5.35 -11.81
CA ARG A 15 16.33 -5.13 -13.22
C ARG A 15 15.21 -6.09 -13.63
N PHE A 16 14.09 -5.56 -14.12
CA PHE A 16 13.06 -6.36 -14.76
C PHE A 16 13.50 -6.70 -16.19
N GLU A 17 13.39 -7.97 -16.60
CA GLU A 17 13.75 -8.37 -17.95
C GLU A 17 12.62 -8.02 -18.93
N THR A 18 11.37 -8.01 -18.44
CA THR A 18 10.19 -7.69 -19.24
C THR A 18 9.28 -6.64 -18.59
N GLN A 19 8.52 -5.93 -19.42
CA GLN A 19 7.51 -4.98 -18.92
C GLN A 19 6.39 -5.70 -18.11
N ALA A 20 6.11 -6.96 -18.41
CA ALA A 20 5.11 -7.75 -17.71
C ALA A 20 5.53 -8.04 -16.26
N GLU A 21 6.79 -8.42 -16.05
CA GLU A 21 7.36 -8.63 -14.70
C GLU A 21 7.36 -7.34 -13.88
N ALA A 22 7.74 -6.22 -14.49
CA ALA A 22 7.69 -4.92 -13.82
C ALA A 22 6.27 -4.59 -13.36
N LYS A 23 5.26 -4.81 -14.23
CA LYS A 23 3.85 -4.58 -13.89
C LYS A 23 3.38 -5.48 -12.75
N MET A 24 3.76 -6.76 -12.75
CA MET A 24 3.43 -7.69 -11.66
C MET A 24 4.10 -7.28 -10.35
N ALA A 25 5.38 -6.95 -10.36
CA ALA A 25 6.10 -6.51 -9.17
C ALA A 25 5.51 -5.21 -8.59
N ILE A 26 5.11 -4.28 -9.45
CA ILE A 26 4.38 -3.06 -9.06
C ILE A 26 3.04 -3.42 -8.43
N PHE A 27 2.28 -4.31 -9.06
CA PHE A 27 0.98 -4.75 -8.56
C PHE A 27 1.10 -5.39 -7.18
N ASP A 28 2.02 -6.35 -7.02
CA ASP A 28 2.28 -7.04 -5.76
C ASP A 28 2.75 -6.08 -4.67
N PHE A 29 3.55 -5.07 -5.03
CA PHE A 29 3.98 -4.04 -4.08
C PHE A 29 2.81 -3.14 -3.67
N ILE A 30 1.99 -2.68 -4.61
CA ILE A 30 0.87 -1.78 -4.35
C ILE A 30 -0.19 -2.49 -3.49
N GLU A 31 -0.65 -3.65 -3.92
CA GLU A 31 -1.73 -4.40 -3.27
C GLU A 31 -1.26 -5.20 -2.06
N GLY A 32 -0.07 -5.78 -2.11
CA GLY A 32 0.47 -6.60 -1.03
C GLY A 32 1.04 -5.80 0.13
N TRP A 33 1.58 -4.61 -0.12
CA TRP A 33 2.29 -3.84 0.92
C TRP A 33 1.85 -2.39 1.03
N TYR A 34 1.84 -1.62 -0.06
CA TYR A 34 1.64 -0.17 -0.01
C TYR A 34 0.25 0.20 0.53
N ASN A 35 -0.81 -0.19 -0.17
CA ASN A 35 -2.20 0.13 0.16
C ASN A 35 -2.63 -0.37 1.56
N PRO A 36 -2.37 -1.64 1.94
CA PRO A 36 -2.78 -2.15 3.25
C PRO A 36 -1.87 -1.70 4.41
N HIS A 37 -0.55 -1.63 4.22
CA HIS A 37 0.42 -1.54 5.32
C HIS A 37 1.20 -0.22 5.42
N ARG A 38 1.38 0.52 4.33
CA ARG A 38 2.21 1.74 4.37
C ARG A 38 1.53 2.82 5.20
N ARG A 39 2.22 3.32 6.24
CA ARG A 39 1.66 4.35 7.14
C ARG A 39 2.18 5.73 6.73
N HIS A 40 1.28 6.70 6.57
CA HIS A 40 1.67 8.08 6.26
C HIS A 40 1.41 9.00 7.47
N SER A 41 2.42 9.78 7.85
CA SER A 41 2.31 10.74 8.96
C SER A 41 1.30 11.85 8.66
N SER A 42 1.17 12.26 7.39
CA SER A 42 0.20 13.26 6.93
C SER A 42 -1.27 12.82 7.10
N ILE A 43 -1.55 11.51 7.12
CA ILE A 43 -2.90 10.95 7.33
C ILE A 43 -3.04 10.28 8.71
N GLY A 44 -2.23 10.72 9.69
CA GLY A 44 -2.32 10.25 11.07
C GLY A 44 -1.76 8.85 11.31
N TYR A 45 -0.70 8.48 10.58
CA TYR A 45 -0.07 7.16 10.62
C TYR A 45 -1.04 6.01 10.27
N LEU A 46 -1.98 6.29 9.38
CA LEU A 46 -2.85 5.29 8.79
C LEU A 46 -2.31 4.84 7.44
N SER A 47 -2.72 3.64 7.03
CA SER A 47 -2.56 3.23 5.64
C SER A 47 -3.65 3.81 4.75
N PRO A 48 -3.38 3.98 3.43
CA PRO A 48 -4.35 4.54 2.50
C PRO A 48 -5.72 3.88 2.62
N VAL A 49 -5.76 2.55 2.63
CA VAL A 49 -7.00 1.77 2.78
C VAL A 49 -7.70 2.06 4.12
N ASN A 50 -6.94 2.21 5.21
CA ASN A 50 -7.53 2.53 6.52
C ASN A 50 -8.01 3.98 6.61
N TYR A 51 -7.33 4.90 5.94
CA TYR A 51 -7.76 6.29 5.84
C TYR A 51 -9.06 6.40 5.03
N GLU A 52 -9.12 5.77 3.85
CA GLU A 52 -10.33 5.74 3.01
C GLU A 52 -11.53 5.14 3.76
N ARG A 53 -11.33 4.04 4.51
CA ARG A 53 -12.39 3.44 5.34
C ARG A 53 -12.91 4.38 6.42
N ARG A 54 -12.05 5.21 7.02
CA ARG A 54 -12.46 6.17 8.05
C ARG A 54 -13.20 7.36 7.45
N ILE A 55 -12.80 7.80 6.26
CA ILE A 55 -13.42 8.93 5.55
C ILE A 55 -14.74 8.50 4.88
N CYS A 56 -14.83 7.26 4.37
CA CYS A 56 -16.00 6.74 3.67
C CYS A 56 -16.31 5.29 4.12
N PRO A 57 -17.06 5.12 5.22
CA PRO A 57 -17.39 3.79 5.76
C PRO A 57 -18.33 2.96 4.86
N THR A 58 -19.04 3.62 3.94
CA THR A 58 -20.09 3.01 3.11
C THR A 58 -19.56 2.20 1.93
N LEU A 59 -18.27 2.32 1.58
CA LEU A 59 -17.67 1.64 0.43
C LEU A 59 -16.87 0.37 0.77
N ASN A 60 -16.49 0.15 2.03
CA ASN A 60 -15.64 -0.98 2.42
C ASN A 60 -16.01 -1.56 3.80
N PRO A 61 -16.97 -2.51 3.86
CA PRO A 61 -17.29 -3.20 5.11
C PRO A 61 -16.10 -4.06 5.58
N GLN A 62 -15.80 -4.02 6.88
CA GLN A 62 -14.79 -4.88 7.48
C GLN A 62 -15.29 -6.34 7.49
N PRO A 63 -14.49 -7.33 7.05
CA PRO A 63 -14.69 -8.68 7.56
C PRO A 63 -14.47 -8.68 9.08
N PRO A 64 -15.25 -9.45 9.84
CA PRO A 64 -15.17 -9.44 11.30
C PRO A 64 -13.74 -9.75 11.74
N GLN A 65 -13.18 -8.85 12.55
CA GLN A 65 -11.87 -9.06 13.14
C GLN A 65 -12.03 -10.15 14.20
N CYS A 66 -11.58 -11.38 13.90
CA CYS A 66 -11.42 -12.42 14.92
C CYS A 66 -10.39 -11.91 15.94
N ARG A 67 -10.87 -11.38 17.06
CA ARG A 67 -10.03 -11.09 18.23
C ARG A 67 -9.51 -12.44 18.76
N ALA A 68 -8.18 -12.61 18.72
CA ALA A 68 -7.48 -13.61 19.52
C ALA A 68 -7.51 -13.23 21.00
#